data_AF-A0A957Q9I9-F1
#
_entry.id   AF-A0A957Q9I9-F1
#
_cell.length_a   1.000
_cell.length_b   1.000
_cell.length_c   1.000
_cell.angle_alpha   90.00
_cell.angle_beta   90.00
_cell.angle_gamma   90.00
#
_symmetry.space_group_name_H-M   'P 1'
#
loop_
_entity.id
_entity.type
_entity.pdbx_description
1 polymer ?
#
loop_
_entity_poly.entity_id
_entity_poly.type
_entity_poly.pdbx_seq_one_letter_code
_entity_poly.pdbx_strand_id
1 'polypeptide(L)'
;TFFVVPNASGQPLDSKPEWVTLLQRAQASGHELAHHGYTHETPFEFGVPPGFMLDIIPDAKARWQNEPESVAPWHRAETLRRKLEAGQEIFQRTLDFTPTGFRSPCLGMCDTTYKVLSDMGFHWSSNQVINPMGWRYINRDYDAGEPWTPDLPPHPHHRAGLTEIPMHSEYTWYLEPGDVDRHFALARDDFERARAKGQPFVVLSHYYAMTGQWATGLQVYERLFDYARAQGKVRFVTLSELAVDTP
;
A
#
# COMPACT_ATOMS: atom_id res chain seq x y z
N THR A 1 5.26 -3.68 7.66
CA THR A 1 5.51 -2.24 7.45
C THR A 1 4.22 -1.49 7.54
N PHE A 2 4.19 -0.41 8.32
CA PHE A 2 3.05 0.50 8.43
C PHE A 2 3.29 1.73 7.55
N PHE A 3 2.37 1.99 6.63
CA PHE A 3 2.37 3.20 5.81
C PHE A 3 1.58 4.28 6.54
N VAL A 4 2.26 5.37 6.89
CA VAL A 4 1.71 6.43 7.76
C VAL A 4 1.50 7.70 6.96
N VAL A 5 0.29 8.26 7.06
CA VAL A 5 -0.06 9.56 6.48
C VAL A 5 0.32 10.66 7.49
N PRO A 6 1.32 11.50 7.22
CA PRO A 6 1.88 12.43 8.19
C PRO A 6 0.92 13.58 8.53
N ASN A 7 0.04 13.99 7.61
CA ASN A 7 -0.88 15.11 7.80
C ASN A 7 -2.33 14.73 7.43
N ALA A 8 -2.79 13.55 7.86
CA ALA A 8 -4.13 13.07 7.56
C ALA A 8 -5.22 14.05 8.06
N SER A 9 -6.17 14.39 7.17
CA SER A 9 -7.28 15.31 7.45
C SER A 9 -6.82 16.71 7.91
N GLY A 10 -5.71 17.20 7.34
CA GLY A 10 -5.12 18.49 7.68
C GLY A 10 -4.57 18.59 9.10
N GLN A 11 -4.45 17.46 9.81
CA GLN A 11 -3.94 17.38 11.17
C GLN A 11 -2.60 16.64 11.19
N PRO A 12 -1.50 17.31 11.58
CA PRO A 12 -0.19 16.69 11.57
C PRO A 12 -0.10 15.60 12.65
N LEU A 13 0.78 14.62 12.44
CA LEU A 13 0.86 13.43 13.29
C LEU A 13 1.16 13.77 14.77
N ASP A 14 1.94 14.82 15.02
CA ASP A 14 2.26 15.33 16.37
C ASP A 14 1.03 15.86 17.12
N SER A 15 -0.07 16.20 16.44
CA SER A 15 -1.34 16.56 17.09
C SER A 15 -2.17 15.34 17.51
N LYS A 16 -1.70 14.12 17.24
CA LYS A 16 -2.41 12.85 17.47
C LYS A 16 -1.63 11.93 18.43
N PRO A 17 -1.55 12.26 19.74
CA PRO A 17 -0.67 11.57 20.69
C PRO A 17 -0.94 10.06 20.85
N GLU A 18 -2.20 9.63 20.72
CA GLU A 18 -2.56 8.21 20.75
C GLU A 18 -1.95 7.45 19.56
N TRP A 19 -2.01 8.04 18.36
CA TRP A 19 -1.40 7.47 17.17
C TRP A 19 0.12 7.43 17.25
N VAL A 20 0.75 8.51 17.76
CA VAL A 20 2.21 8.54 17.99
C VAL A 20 2.63 7.41 18.93
N THR A 21 1.91 7.20 20.03
CA THR A 21 2.18 6.12 20.99
C THR A 21 2.11 4.75 20.32
N LEU A 22 1.11 4.50 19.47
CA LEU A 22 0.96 3.24 18.74
C LEU A 22 2.09 3.01 17.74
N LEU A 23 2.51 4.06 17.01
CA LEU A 23 3.60 3.98 16.04
C LEU A 23 4.97 3.73 16.72
N GLN A 24 5.24 4.40 17.84
CA GLN A 24 6.43 4.14 18.65
C GLN A 24 6.45 2.71 19.19
N ARG A 25 5.31 2.19 19.67
CA ARG A 25 5.18 0.79 20.07
C ARG A 25 5.44 -0.16 18.90
N ALA A 26 4.94 0.16 17.71
CA ALA A 26 5.18 -0.65 16.52
C ALA A 26 6.67 -0.71 16.17
N GLN A 27 7.37 0.43 16.17
CA GLN A 27 8.82 0.50 15.97
C GLN A 27 9.59 -0.28 17.03
N ALA A 28 9.25 -0.12 18.31
CA ALA A 28 9.87 -0.86 19.41
C ALA A 28 9.67 -2.39 19.29
N SER A 29 8.64 -2.83 18.57
CA SER A 29 8.36 -4.24 18.28
C SER A 29 9.01 -4.74 16.99
N GLY A 30 9.87 -3.93 16.35
CA GLY A 30 10.59 -4.27 15.12
C GLY A 30 9.80 -4.01 13.83
N HIS A 31 8.66 -3.32 13.88
CA HIS A 31 7.97 -2.93 12.67
C HIS A 31 8.60 -1.70 12.01
N GLU A 32 8.62 -1.72 10.68
CA GLU A 32 9.00 -0.58 9.86
C GLU A 32 7.83 0.41 9.69
N LEU A 33 8.14 1.71 9.69
CA LEU A 33 7.25 2.78 9.28
C LEU A 33 7.71 3.37 7.94
N ALA A 34 6.75 3.65 7.04
CA ALA A 34 7.00 4.19 5.70
C ALA A 34 6.02 5.34 5.38
N HIS A 35 6.37 6.17 4.41
CA HIS A 35 5.61 7.37 4.06
C HIS A 35 4.38 7.02 3.19
N HIS A 36 3.21 7.58 3.51
CA HIS A 36 1.96 7.31 2.80
C HIS A 36 1.28 8.57 2.23
N GLY A 37 1.94 9.24 1.30
CA GLY A 37 1.50 10.57 0.84
C GLY A 37 1.52 11.62 1.96
N TYR A 38 0.89 12.79 1.77
CA TYR A 38 0.89 13.87 2.76
C TYR A 38 -0.44 13.97 3.51
N THR A 39 -1.57 14.13 2.81
CA THR A 39 -2.89 14.26 3.47
C THR A 39 -3.85 13.10 3.21
N HIS A 40 -3.69 12.38 2.09
CA HIS A 40 -4.63 11.36 1.63
C HIS A 40 -6.08 11.89 1.44
N GLU A 41 -6.25 13.21 1.24
CA GLU A 41 -7.58 13.84 1.04
C GLU A 41 -8.11 13.67 -0.38
N THR A 42 -7.23 13.39 -1.34
CA THR A 42 -7.59 13.15 -2.74
C THR A 42 -6.89 11.89 -3.24
N PRO A 43 -7.58 11.04 -4.03
CA PRO A 43 -6.95 9.86 -4.61
C PRO A 43 -5.90 10.22 -5.69
N PHE A 44 -5.87 11.48 -6.13
CA PHE A 44 -4.97 11.96 -7.16
C PHE A 44 -3.67 12.58 -6.62
N GLU A 45 -3.34 12.39 -5.34
CA GLU A 45 -2.32 13.19 -4.67
C GLU A 45 -0.93 13.07 -5.31
N PHE A 46 -0.58 11.89 -5.81
CA PHE A 46 0.74 11.53 -6.37
C PHE A 46 0.70 10.91 -7.76
N GLY A 47 -0.48 10.83 -8.37
CA GLY A 47 -0.67 10.27 -9.70
C GLY A 47 -2.13 10.00 -9.96
N VAL A 48 -2.43 9.33 -11.07
CA VAL A 48 -3.78 8.83 -11.35
C VAL A 48 -3.85 7.39 -10.85
N PRO A 49 -4.81 7.03 -9.96
CA PRO A 49 -5.02 5.64 -9.56
C PRO A 49 -5.29 4.73 -10.77
N PRO A 50 -4.92 3.44 -10.67
CA PRO A 50 -5.27 2.47 -11.70
C PRO A 50 -6.79 2.31 -11.82
N GLY A 51 -7.26 1.86 -12.99
CA GLY A 51 -8.69 1.76 -13.30
C GLY A 51 -9.50 0.96 -12.26
N PHE A 52 -8.99 -0.19 -11.82
CA PHE A 52 -9.65 -1.02 -10.79
C PHE A 52 -9.79 -0.29 -9.44
N MET A 53 -8.88 0.65 -9.12
CA MET A 53 -8.99 1.48 -7.91
C MET A 53 -10.02 2.59 -8.12
N LEU A 54 -10.04 3.21 -9.31
CA LEU A 54 -11.07 4.21 -9.64
C LEU A 54 -12.48 3.59 -9.65
N ASP A 55 -12.62 2.30 -9.98
CA ASP A 55 -13.90 1.58 -9.95
C ASP A 55 -14.53 1.55 -8.54
N ILE A 56 -13.72 1.65 -7.47
CA ILE A 56 -14.21 1.71 -6.09
C ILE A 56 -14.32 3.15 -5.54
N ILE A 57 -14.02 4.17 -6.36
CA ILE A 57 -14.14 5.60 -6.01
C ILE A 57 -14.88 6.35 -7.13
N PRO A 58 -16.21 6.19 -7.25
CA PRO A 58 -16.99 6.70 -8.39
C PRO A 58 -16.80 8.19 -8.66
N ASP A 59 -16.79 9.01 -7.61
CA ASP A 59 -16.62 10.46 -7.73
C ASP A 59 -15.25 10.84 -8.32
N ALA A 60 -14.20 10.12 -7.92
CA ALA A 60 -12.87 10.31 -8.47
C ALA A 60 -12.82 9.88 -9.93
N LYS A 61 -13.40 8.72 -10.26
CA LYS A 61 -13.48 8.24 -11.64
C LYS A 61 -14.19 9.25 -12.55
N ALA A 62 -15.33 9.77 -12.11
CA ALA A 62 -16.08 10.79 -12.85
C ALA A 62 -15.25 12.08 -13.03
N ARG A 63 -14.58 12.55 -11.97
CA ARG A 63 -13.70 13.72 -12.07
C ARG A 63 -12.56 13.51 -13.07
N TRP A 64 -11.90 12.36 -13.04
CA TRP A 64 -10.81 12.06 -13.97
C TRP A 64 -11.29 12.00 -15.42
N GLN A 65 -12.50 11.49 -15.67
CA GLN A 65 -13.07 11.38 -17.00
C GLN A 65 -13.55 12.74 -17.56
N ASN A 66 -14.06 13.62 -16.70
CA ASN A 66 -14.66 14.89 -17.11
C ASN A 66 -13.68 16.07 -17.08
N GLU A 67 -12.73 16.07 -16.14
CA GLU A 67 -11.84 17.21 -15.84
C GLU A 67 -10.38 16.76 -15.57
N PRO A 68 -9.74 15.98 -16.45
CA PRO A 68 -8.38 15.46 -16.24
C PRO A 68 -7.32 16.57 -16.06
N GLU A 69 -7.52 17.73 -16.70
CA GLU A 69 -6.65 18.90 -16.56
C GLU A 69 -6.65 19.48 -15.15
N SER A 70 -7.69 19.26 -14.35
CA SER A 70 -7.74 19.67 -12.94
C SER A 70 -6.76 18.89 -12.05
N VAL A 71 -6.30 17.72 -12.53
CA VAL A 71 -5.40 16.82 -11.80
C VAL A 71 -3.93 17.10 -12.11
N ALA A 72 -3.60 17.50 -13.34
CA ALA A 72 -2.21 17.71 -13.78
C ALA A 72 -1.37 18.65 -12.87
N PRO A 73 -1.90 19.76 -12.32
CA PRO A 73 -1.13 20.62 -11.41
C PRO A 73 -0.62 19.91 -10.15
N TRP A 74 -1.30 18.86 -9.68
CA TRP A 74 -0.94 18.11 -8.47
C TRP A 74 0.35 17.29 -8.62
N HIS A 75 0.72 16.98 -9.87
CA HIS A 75 1.83 16.08 -10.23
C HIS A 75 3.06 16.81 -10.74
N ARG A 76 3.12 18.14 -10.60
CA ARG A 76 4.33 18.92 -10.86
C ARG A 76 5.41 18.55 -9.85
N ALA A 77 6.66 18.44 -10.29
CA ALA A 77 7.77 18.00 -9.44
C ALA A 77 7.90 18.84 -8.16
N GLU A 78 7.77 20.17 -8.26
CA GLU A 78 7.81 21.08 -7.11
C GLU A 78 6.67 20.81 -6.12
N THR A 79 5.45 20.58 -6.62
CA THR A 79 4.27 20.30 -5.79
C THR A 79 4.42 18.97 -5.06
N LEU A 80 4.92 17.94 -5.74
CA LEU A 80 5.17 16.62 -5.15
C LEU A 80 6.28 16.70 -4.09
N ARG A 81 7.39 17.37 -4.41
CA ARG A 81 8.53 17.58 -3.50
C ARG A 81 8.09 18.28 -2.22
N ARG A 82 7.34 19.37 -2.34
CA ARG A 82 6.86 20.13 -1.17
C ARG A 82 6.00 19.29 -0.22
N LYS A 83 5.12 18.42 -0.77
CA LYS A 83 4.30 17.51 0.04
C LYS A 83 5.17 16.49 0.80
N LEU A 84 6.17 15.91 0.11
CA LEU A 84 7.08 14.92 0.69
C LEU A 84 7.99 15.55 1.75
N GLU A 85 8.53 16.75 1.50
CA GLU A 85 9.37 17.49 2.46
C GLU A 85 8.56 17.81 3.72
N ALA A 86 7.36 18.36 3.58
CA ALA A 86 6.48 18.63 4.71
C ALA A 86 6.12 17.35 5.49
N GLY A 87 5.92 16.23 4.79
CA GLY A 87 5.70 14.93 5.40
C GLY A 87 6.92 14.43 6.19
N GLN A 88 8.11 14.46 5.60
CA GLN A 88 9.37 14.07 6.24
C GLN A 88 9.69 14.94 7.46
N GLU A 89 9.43 16.24 7.41
CA GLU A 89 9.57 17.14 8.57
C GLU A 89 8.68 16.72 9.74
N ILE A 90 7.44 16.28 9.46
CA ILE A 90 6.53 15.74 10.50
C ILE A 90 7.09 14.44 11.07
N PHE A 91 7.55 13.51 10.23
CA PHE A 91 8.17 12.26 10.72
C PHE A 91 9.38 12.56 11.60
N GLN A 92 10.28 13.42 11.15
CA GLN A 92 11.51 13.73 11.87
C GLN A 92 11.23 14.36 13.23
N ARG A 93 10.33 15.34 13.32
CA ARG A 93 10.04 16.00 14.60
C ARG A 93 9.17 15.18 15.56
N THR A 94 8.39 14.22 15.05
CA THR A 94 7.43 13.44 15.84
C THR A 94 7.99 12.10 16.28
N LEU A 95 8.74 11.43 15.40
CA LEU A 95 9.20 10.05 15.55
C LEU A 95 10.72 9.89 15.42
N ASP A 96 11.45 11.01 15.26
CA ASP A 96 12.92 11.06 15.17
C ASP A 96 13.52 10.16 14.07
N PHE A 97 12.84 10.06 12.93
CA PHE A 97 13.37 9.37 11.76
C PHE A 97 12.85 9.97 10.44
N THR A 98 13.57 9.70 9.36
CA THR A 98 13.15 10.02 7.98
C THR A 98 12.78 8.72 7.25
N PRO A 99 11.55 8.56 6.73
CA PRO A 99 11.17 7.36 6.00
C PRO A 99 11.88 7.27 4.64
N THR A 100 12.35 6.07 4.31
CA THR A 100 13.01 5.74 3.03
C THR A 100 12.11 4.96 2.06
N GLY A 101 10.96 4.48 2.55
CA GLY A 101 9.95 3.76 1.79
C GLY A 101 8.71 4.60 1.52
N PHE A 102 8.05 4.36 0.38
CA PHE A 102 6.87 5.11 -0.02
C PHE A 102 5.74 4.25 -0.61
N ARG A 103 4.50 4.58 -0.27
CA ARG A 103 3.28 4.15 -0.98
C ARG A 103 2.38 5.36 -1.16
N SER A 104 1.90 5.62 -2.36
CA SER A 104 0.95 6.70 -2.58
C SER A 104 -0.45 6.30 -2.09
N PRO A 105 -1.23 7.29 -1.63
CA PRO A 105 -2.68 7.19 -1.49
C PRO A 105 -3.31 6.62 -2.74
N CYS A 106 -4.23 5.67 -2.57
CA CYS A 106 -5.01 5.07 -3.65
C CYS A 106 -4.16 4.54 -4.82
N LEU A 107 -2.89 4.18 -4.58
CA LEU A 107 -1.96 3.66 -5.60
C LEU A 107 -1.70 4.64 -6.77
N GLY A 108 -2.08 5.91 -6.62
CA GLY A 108 -1.89 6.93 -7.64
C GLY A 108 -0.41 7.25 -7.79
N MET A 109 0.19 6.86 -8.90
CA MET A 109 1.60 7.12 -9.22
C MET A 109 1.75 7.67 -10.65
N CYS A 110 2.75 8.51 -10.85
CA CYS A 110 3.20 8.95 -12.18
C CYS A 110 4.73 8.98 -12.22
N ASP A 111 5.32 9.09 -13.42
CA ASP A 111 6.78 9.07 -13.57
C ASP A 111 7.46 10.23 -12.84
N THR A 112 6.81 11.40 -12.77
CA THR A 112 7.31 12.52 -11.97
C THR A 112 7.40 12.16 -10.49
N THR A 113 6.43 11.44 -9.94
CA THR A 113 6.47 10.97 -8.54
C THR A 113 7.64 10.04 -8.31
N TYR A 114 7.85 9.04 -9.17
CA TYR A 114 9.01 8.16 -9.07
C TYR A 114 10.33 8.93 -9.09
N LYS A 115 10.47 9.87 -10.02
CA LYS A 115 11.67 10.71 -10.12
C LYS A 115 11.88 11.56 -8.87
N VAL A 116 10.83 12.23 -8.37
CA VAL A 116 10.93 13.06 -7.15
C VAL A 116 11.32 12.23 -5.93
N LEU A 117 10.73 11.04 -5.77
CA LEU A 117 11.09 10.12 -4.67
C LEU A 117 12.57 9.74 -4.74
N SER A 118 13.06 9.34 -5.92
CA SER A 118 14.49 9.02 -6.10
C SER A 118 15.39 10.22 -5.84
N ASP A 119 15.05 11.40 -6.38
CA ASP A 119 15.81 12.65 -6.16
C ASP A 119 15.81 13.09 -4.68
N MET A 120 14.86 12.60 -3.87
CA MET A 120 14.76 12.87 -2.42
C MET A 120 15.37 11.76 -1.55
N GLY A 121 15.97 10.73 -2.15
CA GLY A 121 16.65 9.66 -1.41
C GLY A 121 15.70 8.58 -0.85
N PHE A 122 14.47 8.47 -1.34
CA PHE A 122 13.69 7.25 -1.11
C PHE A 122 14.38 6.07 -1.82
N HIS A 123 14.34 4.89 -1.20
CA HIS A 123 15.00 3.68 -1.71
C HIS A 123 14.03 2.74 -2.41
N TRP A 124 12.79 2.69 -1.95
CA TRP A 124 11.81 1.76 -2.46
C TRP A 124 10.39 2.35 -2.45
N SER A 125 9.56 1.82 -3.33
CA SER A 125 8.13 2.10 -3.37
C SER A 125 7.32 0.82 -3.45
N SER A 126 6.08 0.83 -2.96
CA SER A 126 5.17 -0.31 -3.07
C SER A 126 3.80 0.17 -3.48
N ASN A 127 3.57 0.31 -4.79
CA ASN A 127 2.35 0.88 -5.36
C ASN A 127 1.73 0.05 -6.47
N GLN A 128 2.52 -0.80 -7.12
CA GLN A 128 1.99 -1.69 -8.15
C GLN A 128 1.26 -2.88 -7.54
N VAL A 129 0.19 -3.32 -8.21
CA VAL A 129 -0.68 -4.42 -7.77
C VAL A 129 -0.62 -5.57 -8.78
N ILE A 130 -0.23 -6.74 -8.30
CA ILE A 130 -0.13 -7.95 -9.12
C ILE A 130 -1.51 -8.51 -9.47
N ASN A 131 -2.40 -8.61 -8.50
CA ASN A 131 -3.71 -9.21 -8.67
C ASN A 131 -4.83 -8.18 -8.41
N PRO A 132 -5.54 -7.69 -9.44
CA PRO A 132 -6.63 -6.75 -9.26
C PRO A 132 -7.89 -7.39 -8.65
N MET A 133 -7.96 -8.72 -8.55
CA MET A 133 -9.15 -9.44 -8.04
C MET A 133 -9.55 -9.03 -6.62
N GLY A 134 -8.62 -8.62 -5.76
CA GLY A 134 -8.96 -8.09 -4.43
C GLY A 134 -9.90 -6.89 -4.51
N TRP A 135 -9.72 -6.01 -5.50
CA TRP A 135 -10.61 -4.88 -5.74
C TRP A 135 -11.95 -5.28 -6.37
N ARG A 136 -12.00 -6.36 -7.16
CA ARG A 136 -13.28 -6.94 -7.60
C ARG A 136 -14.06 -7.48 -6.40
N TYR A 137 -13.37 -8.14 -5.48
CA TYR A 137 -13.97 -8.67 -4.25
C TYR A 137 -14.46 -7.57 -3.31
N ILE A 138 -13.79 -6.41 -3.25
CA ILE A 138 -14.30 -5.20 -2.57
C ILE A 138 -15.68 -4.80 -3.10
N ASN A 139 -15.87 -4.86 -4.42
CA ASN A 139 -17.14 -4.59 -5.08
C ASN A 139 -18.13 -5.77 -5.06
N ARG A 140 -17.83 -6.84 -4.32
CA ARG A 140 -18.62 -8.08 -4.25
C ARG A 140 -18.77 -8.79 -5.61
N ASP A 141 -17.89 -8.48 -6.57
CA ASP A 141 -17.83 -9.13 -7.87
C ASP A 141 -16.96 -10.38 -7.77
N TYR A 142 -17.54 -11.45 -7.21
CA TYR A 142 -16.86 -12.71 -6.96
C TYR A 142 -16.77 -13.62 -8.19
N ASP A 143 -17.57 -13.33 -9.22
CA ASP A 143 -17.58 -14.08 -10.48
C ASP A 143 -16.55 -13.51 -11.48
N ALA A 144 -15.91 -12.38 -11.16
CA ALA A 144 -14.79 -11.87 -11.93
C ALA A 144 -13.65 -12.90 -12.02
N GLY A 145 -13.04 -12.99 -13.20
CA GLY A 145 -11.98 -13.94 -13.51
C GLY A 145 -10.84 -13.26 -14.25
N GLU A 146 -10.10 -12.40 -13.55
CA GLU A 146 -8.96 -11.70 -14.11
C GLU A 146 -7.64 -12.38 -13.72
N PRO A 147 -6.68 -12.55 -14.65
CA PRO A 147 -5.36 -13.02 -14.30
C PRO A 147 -4.59 -11.93 -13.51
N TRP A 148 -3.46 -12.33 -12.93
CA TRP A 148 -2.45 -11.36 -12.50
C TRP A 148 -2.11 -10.43 -13.67
N THR A 149 -1.91 -9.14 -13.37
CA THR A 149 -1.54 -8.09 -14.32
C THR A 149 -0.39 -8.58 -15.21
N PRO A 150 -0.61 -8.71 -16.53
CA PRO A 150 0.44 -9.11 -17.46
C PRO A 150 1.64 -8.17 -17.38
N ASP A 151 2.83 -8.72 -17.59
CA ASP A 151 4.11 -7.98 -17.66
C ASP A 151 4.56 -7.28 -16.36
N LEU A 152 3.80 -7.40 -15.27
CA LEU A 152 4.19 -6.89 -13.97
C LEU A 152 4.98 -7.95 -13.19
N PRO A 153 6.26 -7.71 -12.84
CA PRO A 153 7.03 -8.68 -12.07
C PRO A 153 6.41 -8.89 -10.68
N PRO A 154 6.09 -10.11 -10.22
CA PRO A 154 5.52 -10.37 -8.89
C PRO A 154 6.57 -10.35 -7.77
N HIS A 155 7.64 -9.58 -7.95
CA HIS A 155 8.77 -9.48 -7.05
C HIS A 155 9.42 -8.09 -7.17
N PRO A 156 10.27 -7.70 -6.21
CA PRO A 156 11.06 -6.47 -6.30
C PRO A 156 11.76 -6.33 -7.65
N HIS A 157 11.70 -5.13 -8.21
CA HIS A 157 12.38 -4.79 -9.46
C HIS A 157 12.72 -3.30 -9.50
N HIS A 158 13.73 -2.92 -10.28
CA HIS A 158 14.12 -1.52 -10.39
C HIS A 158 13.18 -0.71 -11.27
N ARG A 159 12.77 0.47 -10.79
CA ARG A 159 12.01 1.45 -11.56
C ARG A 159 12.43 2.86 -11.18
N ALA A 160 12.93 3.62 -12.17
CA ALA A 160 13.22 5.05 -12.05
C ALA A 160 14.03 5.43 -10.79
N GLY A 161 15.08 4.66 -10.48
CA GLY A 161 15.98 4.91 -9.35
C GLY A 161 15.48 4.36 -8.00
N LEU A 162 14.34 3.67 -7.97
CA LEU A 162 13.81 2.99 -6.79
C LEU A 162 13.76 1.46 -7.00
N THR A 163 13.67 0.72 -5.90
CA THR A 163 13.17 -0.66 -5.90
C THR A 163 11.65 -0.63 -5.76
N GLU A 164 10.90 -0.98 -6.79
CA GLU A 164 9.45 -1.15 -6.72
C GLU A 164 9.14 -2.56 -6.19
N ILE A 165 8.41 -2.62 -5.08
CA ILE A 165 7.97 -3.84 -4.41
C ILE A 165 6.47 -3.98 -4.61
N PRO A 166 6.02 -4.73 -5.63
CA PRO A 166 4.62 -4.83 -5.92
C PRO A 166 3.89 -5.65 -4.84
N MET A 167 2.69 -5.20 -4.51
CA MET A 167 1.79 -5.92 -3.60
C MET A 167 0.91 -6.89 -4.40
N HIS A 168 0.54 -8.00 -3.79
CA HIS A 168 -0.28 -9.00 -4.46
C HIS A 168 -1.71 -8.52 -4.59
N SER A 169 -2.38 -8.22 -3.48
CA SER A 169 -3.71 -7.62 -3.50
C SER A 169 -4.11 -7.04 -2.13
N GLU A 170 -5.33 -6.51 -2.07
CA GLU A 170 -6.08 -6.22 -0.85
C GLU A 170 -7.07 -7.36 -0.60
N TYR A 171 -7.04 -7.95 0.60
CA TYR A 171 -7.84 -9.14 0.92
C TYR A 171 -8.83 -8.94 2.06
N THR A 172 -8.82 -7.81 2.75
CA THR A 172 -9.43 -7.65 4.08
C THR A 172 -10.50 -6.56 4.17
N TRP A 173 -10.77 -5.89 3.06
CA TRP A 173 -11.57 -4.67 3.06
C TRP A 173 -13.05 -4.90 3.37
N TYR A 174 -13.52 -4.38 4.51
CA TYR A 174 -14.93 -4.39 4.95
C TYR A 174 -15.61 -5.76 4.88
N LEU A 175 -14.94 -6.78 5.40
CA LEU A 175 -15.45 -8.16 5.38
C LEU A 175 -16.51 -8.42 6.44
N GLU A 176 -17.53 -9.16 6.04
CA GLU A 176 -18.52 -9.78 6.92
C GLU A 176 -18.12 -11.24 7.20
N PRO A 177 -18.61 -11.87 8.28
CA PRO A 177 -18.21 -13.23 8.65
C PRO A 177 -18.36 -14.28 7.53
N GLY A 178 -19.32 -14.11 6.62
CA GLY A 178 -19.53 -15.01 5.47
C GLY A 178 -18.49 -14.88 4.35
N ASP A 179 -17.60 -13.88 4.42
CA ASP A 179 -16.58 -13.61 3.41
C ASP A 179 -15.24 -14.31 3.67
N VAL A 180 -15.03 -14.86 4.87
CA VAL A 180 -13.71 -15.36 5.30
C VAL A 180 -13.16 -16.40 4.33
N ASP A 181 -13.95 -17.40 3.95
CA ASP A 181 -13.48 -18.51 3.12
C ASP A 181 -13.06 -18.07 1.72
N ARG A 182 -13.85 -17.20 1.08
CA ARG A 182 -13.55 -16.74 -0.30
C ARG A 182 -12.33 -15.81 -0.34
N HIS A 183 -12.21 -14.89 0.63
CA HIS A 183 -11.07 -13.99 0.71
C HIS A 183 -9.78 -14.73 1.11
N PHE A 184 -9.88 -15.70 2.02
CA PHE A 184 -8.77 -16.59 2.33
C PHE A 184 -8.34 -17.42 1.11
N ALA A 185 -9.29 -17.97 0.35
CA ALA A 185 -8.96 -18.74 -0.85
C ALA A 185 -8.18 -17.90 -1.86
N LEU A 186 -8.62 -16.67 -2.13
CA LEU A 186 -7.91 -15.74 -3.02
C LEU A 186 -6.48 -15.46 -2.53
N ALA A 187 -6.32 -15.12 -1.24
CA ALA A 187 -4.99 -14.83 -0.67
C ALA A 187 -4.07 -16.06 -0.65
N ARG A 188 -4.63 -17.24 -0.34
CA ARG A 188 -3.91 -18.52 -0.34
C ARG A 188 -3.41 -18.87 -1.73
N ASP A 189 -4.26 -18.74 -2.75
CA ASP A 189 -3.92 -19.09 -4.12
C ASP A 189 -2.82 -18.16 -4.67
N ASP A 190 -2.88 -16.87 -4.34
CA ASP A 190 -1.80 -15.92 -4.66
C ASP A 190 -0.48 -16.27 -3.93
N PHE A 191 -0.56 -16.61 -2.64
CA PHE A 191 0.58 -17.06 -1.84
C PHE A 191 1.23 -18.31 -2.42
N GLU A 192 0.46 -19.35 -2.74
CA GLU A 192 0.99 -20.60 -3.30
C GLU A 192 1.63 -20.37 -4.67
N ARG A 193 1.06 -19.48 -5.49
CA ARG A 193 1.64 -19.12 -6.79
C ARG A 193 2.99 -18.42 -6.65
N ALA A 194 3.14 -17.49 -5.70
CA ALA A 194 4.41 -16.84 -5.40
C ALA A 194 5.42 -17.85 -4.83
N ARG A 195 4.99 -18.67 -3.85
CA ARG A 195 5.80 -19.68 -3.19
C ARG A 195 6.34 -20.74 -4.16
N ALA A 196 5.52 -21.20 -5.11
CA ALA A 196 5.93 -22.17 -6.12
C ALA A 196 7.12 -21.70 -6.98
N LYS A 197 7.35 -20.38 -7.03
CA LYS A 197 8.46 -19.74 -7.75
C LYS A 197 9.55 -19.20 -6.83
N GLY A 198 9.45 -19.41 -5.51
CA GLY A 198 10.35 -18.82 -4.52
C GLY A 198 10.28 -17.28 -4.48
N GLN A 199 9.15 -16.70 -4.87
CA GLN A 199 8.95 -15.25 -4.92
C GLN A 199 8.33 -14.73 -3.61
N PRO A 200 8.59 -13.46 -3.25
CA PRO A 200 7.95 -12.85 -2.09
C PRO A 200 6.44 -12.72 -2.29
N PHE A 201 5.70 -12.82 -1.20
CA PHE A 201 4.26 -12.58 -1.16
C PHE A 201 3.97 -11.38 -0.26
N VAL A 202 3.42 -10.31 -0.82
CA VAL A 202 3.22 -9.02 -0.15
C VAL A 202 1.74 -8.71 -0.10
N VAL A 203 1.15 -8.69 1.10
CA VAL A 203 -0.27 -8.37 1.30
C VAL A 203 -0.46 -6.90 1.69
N LEU A 204 -1.58 -6.30 1.28
CA LEU A 204 -2.02 -4.96 1.69
C LEU A 204 -3.23 -5.08 2.63
N SER A 205 -3.28 -4.24 3.66
CA SER A 205 -4.49 -4.07 4.47
C SER A 205 -4.52 -2.69 5.11
N HIS A 206 -5.66 -2.35 5.69
CA HIS A 206 -5.95 -1.10 6.33
C HIS A 206 -6.41 -1.34 7.77
N TYR A 207 -5.92 -0.52 8.70
CA TYR A 207 -6.24 -0.67 10.13
C TYR A 207 -7.76 -0.75 10.40
N TYR A 208 -8.55 0.11 9.77
CA TYR A 208 -10.01 0.14 9.95
C TYR A 208 -10.73 -1.04 9.28
N ALA A 209 -10.12 -1.69 8.28
CA ALA A 209 -10.66 -2.87 7.62
C ALA A 209 -10.43 -4.15 8.43
N MET A 210 -9.72 -4.05 9.56
CA MET A 210 -9.35 -5.16 10.43
C MET A 210 -9.73 -4.89 11.90
N THR A 211 -10.51 -3.85 12.19
CA THR A 211 -10.87 -3.47 13.56
C THR A 211 -12.35 -3.14 13.69
N GLY A 212 -12.85 -3.12 14.93
CA GLY A 212 -14.25 -2.84 15.23
C GLY A 212 -15.19 -3.81 14.50
N GLN A 213 -16.21 -3.27 13.83
CA GLN A 213 -17.19 -4.07 13.08
C GLN A 213 -16.58 -4.87 11.91
N TRP A 214 -15.38 -4.49 11.45
CA TRP A 214 -14.69 -5.14 10.34
C TRP A 214 -13.56 -6.08 10.79
N ALA A 215 -13.58 -6.50 12.06
CA ALA A 215 -12.57 -7.40 12.62
C ALA A 215 -12.44 -8.76 11.89
N THR A 216 -13.42 -9.12 11.05
CA THR A 216 -13.34 -10.29 10.16
C THR A 216 -12.08 -10.29 9.28
N GLY A 217 -11.59 -9.10 8.87
CA GLY A 217 -10.34 -8.99 8.12
C GLY A 217 -9.14 -9.63 8.84
N LEU A 218 -9.08 -9.53 10.17
CA LEU A 218 -8.03 -10.19 10.97
C LEU A 218 -8.11 -11.71 10.87
N GLN A 219 -9.30 -12.29 10.86
CA GLN A 219 -9.48 -13.75 10.79
C GLN A 219 -8.90 -14.31 9.47
N VAL A 220 -9.05 -13.57 8.37
CA VAL A 220 -8.44 -13.95 7.08
C VAL A 220 -6.92 -13.98 7.19
N TYR A 221 -6.31 -12.97 7.82
CA TYR A 221 -4.85 -12.91 7.97
C TYR A 221 -4.28 -13.84 9.03
N GLU A 222 -4.96 -14.07 10.14
CA GLU A 222 -4.60 -15.11 11.12
C GLU A 222 -4.53 -16.47 10.42
N ARG A 223 -5.59 -16.83 9.68
CA ARG A 223 -5.64 -18.08 8.92
C ARG A 223 -4.57 -18.16 7.83
N LEU A 224 -4.31 -17.06 7.11
CA LEU A 224 -3.29 -16.98 6.08
C LEU A 224 -1.87 -17.14 6.65
N PHE A 225 -1.57 -16.49 7.77
CA PHE A 225 -0.26 -16.58 8.40
C PHE A 225 -0.02 -17.96 9.02
N ASP A 226 -1.03 -18.57 9.63
CA ASP A 226 -0.93 -19.93 10.14
C ASP A 226 -0.76 -20.95 9.01
N TYR A 227 -1.52 -20.78 7.91
CA TYR A 227 -1.34 -21.58 6.71
C TYR A 227 0.09 -21.44 6.14
N ALA A 228 0.60 -20.21 6.00
CA ALA A 228 1.94 -19.96 5.47
C ALA A 228 3.03 -20.59 6.36
N ARG A 229 2.92 -20.47 7.69
CA ARG A 229 3.84 -21.10 8.64
C ARG A 229 3.83 -22.62 8.51
N ALA A 230 2.66 -23.23 8.34
CA ALA A 230 2.51 -24.67 8.18
C ALA A 230 3.18 -25.21 6.90
N GLN A 231 3.34 -24.39 5.85
CA GLN A 231 4.04 -24.79 4.63
C GLN A 231 5.58 -24.87 4.77
N GLY A 232 6.14 -24.34 5.87
CA GLY A 232 7.58 -24.27 6.14
C GLY A 232 8.34 -23.33 5.19
N LYS A 233 9.58 -22.97 5.57
CA LYS A 233 10.48 -22.07 4.80
C LYS A 233 9.88 -20.68 4.50
N VAL A 234 9.05 -20.16 5.40
CA VAL A 234 8.52 -18.80 5.32
C VAL A 234 9.25 -17.91 6.32
N ARG A 235 9.67 -16.72 5.86
CA ARG A 235 10.20 -15.64 6.71
C ARG A 235 9.32 -14.42 6.55
N PHE A 236 8.88 -13.85 7.66
CA PHE A 236 8.20 -12.56 7.68
C PHE A 236 9.27 -11.47 7.78
N VAL A 237 9.20 -10.48 6.90
CA VAL A 237 10.16 -9.37 6.80
C VAL A 237 9.43 -8.05 6.59
N THR A 238 10.13 -6.97 6.89
CA THR A 238 9.76 -5.62 6.48
C THR A 238 10.00 -5.41 4.97
N LEU A 239 9.45 -4.33 4.42
CA LEU A 239 9.64 -4.02 3.01
C LEU A 239 11.06 -3.51 2.74
N SER A 240 11.69 -2.79 3.67
CA SER A 240 13.13 -2.45 3.54
C SER A 240 14.03 -3.69 3.52
N GLU A 241 13.78 -4.70 4.36
CA GLU A 241 14.53 -5.96 4.30
C GLU A 241 14.37 -6.63 2.93
N LEU A 242 13.14 -6.66 2.40
CA LEU A 242 12.87 -7.19 1.06
C LEU A 242 13.53 -6.37 -0.06
N ALA A 243 13.66 -5.05 0.12
CA ALA A 243 14.31 -4.16 -0.85
C ALA A 243 15.82 -4.42 -0.98
N VAL A 244 16.48 -4.80 0.11
CA VAL A 244 17.95 -5.04 0.16
C VAL A 244 18.31 -6.44 -0.34
N ASP A 245 17.41 -7.42 -0.20
CA ASP A 245 17.62 -8.81 -0.61
C ASP A 245 17.48 -9.05 -2.13
N THR A 246 17.40 -7.98 -2.93
CA THR A 246 17.30 -8.07 -4.41
C THR A 246 18.68 -7.82 -5.03
N PRO A 247 19.27 -8.81 -5.74
CA PRO A 247 20.60 -8.68 -6.35
C PRO A 247 20.66 -7.65 -7.49
#